data_AF-A0AAR2IRC4-F1
#
_entry.id   AF-A0AAR2IRC4-F1
#
_cell.length_a   1.000
_cell.length_b   1.000
_cell.length_c   1.000
_cell.angle_alpha   90.00
_cell.angle_beta   90.00
_cell.angle_gamma   90.00
#
_symmetry.space_group_name_H-M   'P 1'
#
loop_
_entity.id
_entity.type
_entity.pdbx_description
1 polymer ?
#
loop_
_entity_poly.entity_id
_entity_poly.type
_entity_poly.pdbx_seq_one_letter_code
_entity_poly.pdbx_strand_id
1 'polypeptide(L)'
;MERDKQSEEKDRLLEERNKQLQERTDPDSAAPFRRRNSRDLFPPTMSGESSGAASPVSVPVAELRLVLLGRTGCGKSAAGNTILGREERSQAGVSTVRQQSESRQGEVAGRQMTVVDTPDWFCPGLSLKELRQDVGLCIHLSAPGPHAFLLVIPVKQSTGEERGMLEKMEEIFGERCWGNTMILFTVTDEVQEKNIEEFIRSGNQEVQRFVEKCGNRFHCLNIRESGDDSQISELLEKIEKMVEGNREKFYSSEIYLETVSHVSEIEKRLIRERAEIKERQERESRQKLQRCVKKALIKFTESNANFHAQINQHEERITKLERELKEERDEKRKVVLEREVEREIQQRNEVYLALERLKEETETEKRKMEERHKQEMEEIREIYEGEARMETERNLMKTILLELQQRIWEVRTKKQKDFDCQMDETERELQTLRQRLREGITAGGDDHEEDTRGLFSRLTQLLFWWTGRDPVIITGSDQ
;
A
#
# COMPACT_ATOMS: atom_id res chain seq x y z
N MET A 1 32.02 52.40 36.51
CA MET A 1 32.51 53.15 35.33
C MET A 1 32.54 52.33 34.06
N GLU A 2 33.17 51.14 34.00
CA GLU A 2 33.26 50.37 32.74
C GLU A 2 32.00 49.54 32.44
N ARG A 3 31.33 49.02 33.49
CA ARG A 3 30.00 48.41 33.37
C ARG A 3 28.89 49.41 33.00
N ASP A 4 29.02 50.65 33.46
CA ASP A 4 28.03 51.70 33.17
C ASP A 4 28.13 52.13 31.69
N LYS A 5 29.35 52.19 31.14
CA LYS A 5 29.58 52.45 29.70
C LYS A 5 29.03 51.33 28.81
N GLN A 6 29.17 50.07 29.22
CA GLN A 6 28.62 48.93 28.46
C GLN A 6 27.08 48.86 28.53
N SER A 7 26.48 49.31 29.64
CA SER A 7 25.02 49.43 29.74
C SER A 7 24.50 50.54 28.83
N GLU A 8 25.14 51.71 28.84
CA GLU A 8 24.76 52.84 27.98
C GLU A 8 24.93 52.52 26.49
N GLU A 9 25.97 51.75 26.12
CA GLU A 9 26.19 51.31 24.74
C GLU A 9 25.15 50.26 24.30
N LYS A 10 24.76 49.35 25.19
CA LYS A 10 23.71 48.37 24.93
C LYS A 10 22.33 49.02 24.78
N ASP A 11 22.05 50.04 25.58
CA ASP A 11 20.78 50.79 25.53
C ASP A 11 20.70 51.62 24.23
N ARG A 12 21.80 52.25 23.79
CA ARG A 12 21.87 52.92 22.48
C ARG A 12 21.67 51.96 21.32
N LEU A 13 22.27 50.77 21.35
CA LEU A 13 22.10 49.74 20.31
C LEU A 13 20.69 49.16 20.27
N LEU A 14 20.03 49.04 21.43
CA LEU A 14 18.62 48.63 21.52
C LEU A 14 17.68 49.70 20.95
N GLU A 15 17.97 50.97 21.20
CA GLU A 15 17.17 52.09 20.70
C GLU A 15 17.32 52.28 19.18
N GLU A 16 18.53 52.09 18.66
CA GLU A 16 18.80 52.10 17.21
C GLU A 16 18.15 50.89 16.49
N ARG A 17 18.16 49.71 17.12
CA ARG A 17 17.45 48.52 16.62
C ARG A 17 15.93 48.69 16.62
N ASN A 18 15.38 49.34 17.66
CA ASN A 18 13.94 49.62 17.72
C ASN A 18 13.52 50.66 16.67
N LYS A 19 14.36 51.66 16.38
CA LYS A 19 14.11 52.63 15.32
C LYS A 19 14.12 51.99 13.92
N GLN A 20 15.02 51.04 13.67
CA GLN A 20 15.05 50.26 12.42
C GLN A 20 13.89 49.27 12.28
N LEU A 21 13.33 48.77 13.39
CA LEU A 21 12.14 47.92 13.39
C LEU A 21 10.85 48.71 13.15
N GLN A 22 10.84 50.00 13.47
CA GLN A 22 9.69 50.89 13.28
C GLN A 22 9.60 51.48 11.86
N GLU A 23 10.69 51.41 11.09
CA GLU A 23 10.72 51.77 9.65
C GLU A 23 10.41 50.59 8.71
N ARG A 24 10.18 49.37 9.24
CA ARG A 24 9.96 48.14 8.43
C ARG A 24 8.56 47.53 8.53
N THR A 25 7.59 48.24 9.07
CA THR A 25 6.20 47.76 9.18
C THR A 25 5.26 48.63 8.36
N ASP A 26 4.99 48.19 7.12
CA ASP A 26 3.78 48.61 6.40
C ASP A 26 2.53 48.04 7.09
N PRO A 27 1.45 48.82 7.24
CA PRO A 27 0.25 48.39 7.95
C PRO A 27 -0.83 47.92 6.97
N ASP A 28 -0.96 46.62 6.73
CA ASP A 28 -2.28 46.06 6.41
C ASP A 28 -2.35 44.53 6.59
N SER A 29 -3.57 44.03 6.84
CA SER A 29 -3.93 42.63 7.14
C SER A 29 -3.92 42.22 8.62
N ALA A 30 -4.77 42.88 9.41
CA ALA A 30 -5.31 42.30 10.64
C ALA A 30 -6.53 41.39 10.35
N ALA A 31 -6.46 40.11 10.71
CA ALA A 31 -7.63 39.23 10.83
C ALA A 31 -7.61 38.54 12.21
N PRO A 32 -8.68 38.65 13.03
CA PRO A 32 -8.64 38.17 14.41
C PRO A 32 -9.12 36.71 14.57
N PHE A 33 -8.45 36.03 15.50
CA PHE A 33 -8.89 34.81 16.18
C PHE A 33 -10.35 34.91 16.69
N ARG A 34 -11.18 33.89 16.43
CA ARG A 34 -12.45 33.67 17.16
C ARG A 34 -12.48 32.34 17.91
N ARG A 35 -12.92 32.46 19.17
CA ARG A 35 -13.16 31.40 20.16
C ARG A 35 -14.44 30.60 19.88
N ARG A 36 -14.43 29.34 20.35
CA ARG A 36 -15.58 28.44 20.57
C ARG A 36 -16.60 29.02 21.56
N ASN A 37 -17.90 28.91 21.25
CA ASN A 37 -18.92 28.21 22.08
C ASN A 37 -20.36 28.27 21.50
N SER A 38 -21.00 27.09 21.50
CA SER A 38 -22.39 26.74 21.90
C SER A 38 -23.66 27.32 21.21
N ARG A 39 -24.39 26.37 20.58
CA ARG A 39 -25.85 26.05 20.59
C ARG A 39 -26.97 27.07 20.25
N ASP A 40 -27.85 26.58 19.36
CA ASP A 40 -29.34 26.59 19.37
C ASP A 40 -30.16 27.52 18.42
N LEU A 41 -30.96 26.83 17.57
CA LEU A 41 -32.39 27.01 17.17
C LEU A 41 -32.85 28.05 16.11
N PHE A 42 -33.28 27.49 14.96
CA PHE A 42 -34.41 27.79 14.04
C PHE A 42 -34.53 29.11 13.21
N PRO A 43 -35.24 29.07 12.04
CA PRO A 43 -35.02 29.95 10.87
C PRO A 43 -36.09 31.05 10.70
N PRO A 44 -35.91 31.97 9.73
CA PRO A 44 -36.90 32.02 8.64
C PRO A 44 -36.39 32.47 7.24
N THR A 45 -37.03 31.88 6.22
CA THR A 45 -37.50 32.36 4.89
C THR A 45 -36.82 33.47 4.07
N MET A 46 -36.55 33.09 2.80
CA MET A 46 -36.90 33.71 1.50
C MET A 46 -36.47 35.16 1.16
N SER A 47 -35.58 35.28 0.16
CA SER A 47 -35.76 36.00 -1.13
C SER A 47 -34.45 36.64 -1.62
N GLY A 48 -34.20 36.59 -2.93
CA GLY A 48 -33.21 37.44 -3.61
C GLY A 48 -32.21 36.69 -4.48
N GLU A 49 -32.51 36.63 -5.76
CA GLU A 49 -31.66 36.15 -6.86
C GLU A 49 -30.39 37.01 -6.99
N SER A 50 -29.25 36.40 -7.32
CA SER A 50 -28.37 36.90 -8.38
C SER A 50 -27.30 35.87 -8.74
N SER A 51 -27.23 35.63 -10.05
CA SER A 51 -26.29 34.80 -10.79
C SER A 51 -24.82 35.18 -10.53
N GLY A 52 -23.97 34.16 -10.37
CA GLY A 52 -22.52 34.29 -10.30
C GLY A 52 -21.88 32.90 -10.32
N ALA A 53 -21.24 32.57 -11.44
CA ALA A 53 -20.70 31.27 -11.81
C ALA A 53 -20.01 30.50 -10.66
N ALA A 54 -20.65 29.41 -10.23
CA ALA A 54 -19.97 28.39 -9.45
C ALA A 54 -18.96 27.68 -10.35
N SER A 55 -17.68 27.85 -10.05
CA SER A 55 -16.65 26.90 -10.46
C SER A 55 -17.13 25.50 -10.10
N PRO A 56 -17.09 24.50 -11.01
CA PRO A 56 -17.45 23.16 -10.62
C PRO A 56 -16.43 22.71 -9.57
N VAL A 57 -16.94 22.56 -8.35
CA VAL A 57 -16.30 21.79 -7.29
C VAL A 57 -15.87 20.48 -7.93
N SER A 58 -14.56 20.26 -7.93
CA SER A 58 -13.88 19.08 -8.48
C SER A 58 -14.61 17.82 -8.02
N VAL A 59 -15.43 17.28 -8.92
CA VAL A 59 -15.96 15.92 -8.83
C VAL A 59 -14.72 15.02 -8.79
N PRO A 60 -14.63 14.02 -7.89
CA PRO A 60 -13.50 13.10 -7.91
C PRO A 60 -13.49 12.46 -9.29
N VAL A 61 -12.48 12.77 -10.10
CA VAL A 61 -12.36 12.19 -11.43
C VAL A 61 -12.21 10.70 -11.23
N ALA A 62 -13.21 9.93 -11.68
CA ALA A 62 -13.25 8.50 -11.43
C ALA A 62 -12.05 7.83 -12.08
N GLU A 63 -11.11 7.34 -11.26
CA GLU A 63 -9.90 6.65 -11.72
C GLU A 63 -10.27 5.48 -12.65
N LEU A 64 -9.63 5.38 -13.82
CA LEU A 64 -9.77 4.23 -14.73
C LEU A 64 -8.66 3.21 -14.46
N ARG A 65 -8.99 1.92 -14.43
CA ARG A 65 -8.05 0.81 -14.13
C ARG A 65 -8.06 -0.20 -15.26
N LEU A 66 -6.91 -0.42 -15.87
CA LEU A 66 -6.73 -1.30 -17.03
C LEU A 66 -5.72 -2.39 -16.70
N VAL A 67 -5.97 -3.62 -17.15
CA VAL A 67 -5.03 -4.75 -17.00
C VAL A 67 -4.65 -5.23 -18.40
N LEU A 68 -3.35 -5.22 -18.70
CA LEU A 68 -2.81 -5.66 -20.00
C LEU A 68 -2.46 -7.14 -19.94
N LEU A 69 -3.11 -7.95 -20.77
CA LEU A 69 -2.91 -9.39 -20.86
C LEU A 69 -2.38 -9.78 -22.23
N GLY A 70 -1.59 -10.84 -22.30
CA GLY A 70 -1.08 -11.35 -23.57
C GLY A 70 0.28 -12.03 -23.43
N ARG A 71 0.77 -12.60 -24.54
CA ARG A 71 2.01 -13.37 -24.54
C ARG A 71 3.27 -12.52 -24.44
N THR A 72 4.40 -13.18 -24.21
CA THR A 72 5.71 -12.54 -24.27
C THR A 72 5.93 -11.97 -25.68
N GLY A 73 6.35 -10.72 -25.78
CA GLY A 73 6.65 -10.08 -27.06
C GLY A 73 5.45 -9.53 -27.84
N CYS A 74 4.23 -9.54 -27.31
CA CYS A 74 3.08 -8.90 -27.98
C CYS A 74 3.03 -7.36 -27.82
N GLY A 75 4.00 -6.77 -27.11
CA GLY A 75 4.08 -5.32 -26.93
C GLY A 75 3.24 -4.77 -25.77
N LYS A 76 2.87 -5.57 -24.76
CA LYS A 76 2.11 -5.09 -23.58
C LYS A 76 2.72 -3.86 -22.92
N SER A 77 4.01 -3.93 -22.58
CA SER A 77 4.69 -2.82 -21.91
C SER A 77 4.76 -1.56 -22.79
N ALA A 78 4.93 -1.73 -24.11
CA ALA A 78 4.93 -0.62 -25.07
C ALA A 78 3.52 0.00 -25.20
N ALA A 79 2.49 -0.84 -25.30
CA ALA A 79 1.09 -0.40 -25.28
C ALA A 79 0.75 0.35 -24.00
N GLY A 80 1.16 -0.15 -22.83
CA GLY A 80 0.96 0.52 -21.54
C GLY A 80 1.66 1.88 -21.45
N ASN A 81 2.87 2.01 -22.02
CA ASN A 81 3.58 3.29 -22.11
C ASN A 81 2.87 4.28 -23.03
N THR A 82 2.40 3.79 -24.19
CA THR A 82 1.67 4.59 -25.19
C THR A 82 0.35 5.10 -24.59
N ILE A 83 -0.41 4.24 -23.91
CA ILE A 83 -1.65 4.61 -23.21
C ILE A 83 -1.42 5.68 -22.14
N LEU A 84 -0.29 5.61 -21.42
CA LEU A 84 0.04 6.58 -20.36
C LEU A 84 0.77 7.84 -20.88
N GLY A 85 1.00 7.96 -22.19
CA GLY A 85 1.74 9.10 -22.78
C GLY A 85 3.18 9.22 -22.28
N ARG A 86 3.83 8.12 -21.88
CA ARG A 86 5.21 8.12 -21.37
C ARG A 86 6.17 7.60 -22.43
N GLU A 87 7.27 8.32 -22.65
CA GLU A 87 8.39 7.81 -23.44
C GLU A 87 8.98 6.55 -22.79
N GLU A 88 9.32 5.56 -23.61
CA GLU A 88 10.00 4.35 -23.15
C GLU A 88 11.26 4.72 -22.37
N ARG A 89 11.38 4.24 -21.13
CA ARG A 89 12.67 4.16 -20.46
C ARG A 89 13.51 3.19 -21.30
N SER A 90 14.31 3.75 -22.19
CA SER A 90 15.16 3.04 -23.13
C SER A 90 16.20 2.23 -22.37
N GLN A 91 15.85 1.02 -21.93
CA GLN A 91 16.84 -0.06 -21.88
C GLN A 91 16.81 -0.71 -23.25
N ALA A 92 17.46 -0.03 -24.19
CA ALA A 92 17.83 -0.60 -25.47
C ALA A 92 18.59 -1.91 -25.20
N GLY A 93 18.04 -3.01 -25.70
CA GLY A 93 18.71 -4.31 -25.68
C GLY A 93 18.46 -5.11 -24.41
N VAL A 94 17.31 -5.77 -24.35
CA VAL A 94 17.10 -7.19 -24.03
C VAL A 94 15.59 -7.35 -23.87
N SER A 95 14.99 -8.28 -24.59
CA SER A 95 13.64 -8.79 -24.33
C SER A 95 13.62 -9.40 -22.92
N THR A 96 13.59 -8.57 -21.88
CA THR A 96 13.47 -9.04 -20.50
C THR A 96 12.05 -9.55 -20.36
N VAL A 97 11.90 -10.87 -20.27
CA VAL A 97 10.65 -11.52 -19.89
C VAL A 97 10.22 -10.91 -18.56
N ARG A 98 9.08 -10.22 -18.56
CA ARG A 98 8.51 -9.66 -17.34
C ARG A 98 8.21 -10.81 -16.38
N GLN A 99 8.75 -10.73 -15.16
CA GLN A 99 8.61 -11.81 -14.17
C GLN A 99 7.43 -11.59 -13.22
N GLN A 100 6.99 -10.34 -13.04
CA GLN A 100 5.91 -9.97 -12.13
C GLN A 100 5.04 -8.84 -12.67
N SER A 101 3.79 -8.78 -12.25
CA SER A 101 2.84 -7.71 -12.53
C SER A 101 3.29 -6.42 -11.87
N GLU A 102 3.23 -5.29 -12.59
CA GLU A 102 3.47 -3.97 -11.99
C GLU A 102 2.40 -2.99 -12.46
N SER A 103 2.01 -2.07 -11.59
CA SER A 103 1.11 -0.98 -11.94
C SER A 103 1.88 0.28 -12.29
N ARG A 104 1.33 1.06 -13.20
CA ARG A 104 1.80 2.40 -13.57
C ARG A 104 0.61 3.34 -13.54
N GLN A 105 0.81 4.52 -12.95
CA GLN A 105 -0.23 5.53 -12.83
C GLN A 105 0.12 6.75 -13.66
N GLY A 106 -0.86 7.39 -14.27
CA GLY A 106 -0.69 8.63 -15.02
C GLY A 106 -2.02 9.36 -15.21
N GLU A 107 -1.94 10.64 -15.54
CA GLU A 107 -3.10 11.42 -15.94
C GLU A 107 -3.15 11.49 -17.46
N VAL A 108 -4.27 11.08 -18.04
CA VAL A 108 -4.49 11.03 -19.49
C VAL A 108 -5.87 11.60 -19.77
N ALA A 109 -5.98 12.55 -20.69
CA ALA A 109 -7.24 13.25 -21.00
C ALA A 109 -7.96 13.82 -19.75
N GLY A 110 -7.21 14.31 -18.76
CA GLY A 110 -7.74 14.84 -17.50
C GLY A 110 -8.26 13.77 -16.52
N ARG A 111 -7.98 12.49 -16.78
CA ARG A 111 -8.42 11.34 -15.98
C ARG A 111 -7.23 10.61 -15.36
N GLN A 112 -7.32 10.35 -14.06
CA GLN A 112 -6.38 9.45 -13.37
C GLN A 112 -6.55 8.03 -13.92
N MET A 113 -5.44 7.41 -14.34
CA MET A 113 -5.41 6.08 -14.91
C MET A 113 -4.35 5.22 -14.23
N THR A 114 -4.73 3.98 -13.92
CA THR A 114 -3.82 2.92 -13.49
C THR A 114 -3.80 1.82 -14.56
N VAL A 115 -2.61 1.51 -15.08
CA VAL A 115 -2.37 0.42 -16.04
C VAL A 115 -1.50 -0.63 -15.38
N VAL A 116 -2.01 -1.86 -15.28
CA VAL A 116 -1.29 -3.02 -14.75
C VAL A 116 -0.75 -3.84 -15.91
N ASP A 117 0.57 -3.98 -15.99
CA ASP A 117 1.26 -4.80 -17.00
C ASP A 117 1.65 -6.15 -16.41
N THR A 118 1.08 -7.23 -16.95
CA THR A 118 1.24 -8.59 -16.41
C THR A 118 2.36 -9.36 -17.13
N PRO A 119 2.96 -10.39 -16.51
CA PRO A 119 3.81 -11.36 -17.19
C PRO A 119 2.99 -12.24 -18.13
N ASP A 120 3.67 -13.12 -18.86
CA ASP A 120 3.02 -14.08 -19.77
C ASP A 120 2.41 -15.25 -19.00
N TRP A 121 1.20 -15.03 -18.50
CA TRP A 121 0.40 -16.06 -17.83
C TRP A 121 0.08 -17.24 -18.73
N PHE A 122 0.18 -17.10 -20.05
CA PHE A 122 -0.20 -18.11 -21.03
C PHE A 122 0.96 -19.00 -21.46
N CYS A 123 2.17 -18.73 -20.97
CA CYS A 123 3.34 -19.57 -21.24
C CYS A 123 3.15 -20.99 -20.66
N PRO A 124 3.35 -22.05 -21.46
CA PRO A 124 3.28 -23.44 -20.97
C PRO A 124 4.31 -23.77 -19.88
N GLY A 125 5.42 -23.04 -19.83
CA GLY A 125 6.49 -23.23 -18.84
C GLY A 125 6.25 -22.57 -17.48
N LEU A 126 5.16 -21.79 -17.33
CA LEU A 126 4.86 -21.09 -16.08
C LEU A 126 4.25 -22.06 -15.06
N SER A 127 4.84 -22.15 -13.86
CA SER A 127 4.29 -23.02 -12.83
C SER A 127 2.95 -22.48 -12.31
N LEU A 128 2.04 -23.37 -11.92
CA LEU A 128 0.76 -23.00 -11.31
C LEU A 128 0.96 -22.14 -10.04
N LYS A 129 2.07 -22.38 -9.32
CA LYS A 129 2.43 -21.60 -8.15
C LYS A 129 2.72 -20.15 -8.55
N GLU A 130 3.64 -19.92 -9.50
CA GLU A 130 4.01 -18.59 -10.02
C GLU A 130 2.82 -17.84 -10.60
N LEU A 131 2.01 -18.51 -11.42
CA LEU A 131 0.79 -17.95 -11.98
C LEU A 131 -0.14 -17.39 -10.90
N ARG A 132 -0.40 -18.16 -9.84
CA ARG A 132 -1.29 -17.75 -8.75
C ARG A 132 -0.74 -16.59 -7.94
N GLN A 133 0.58 -16.54 -7.72
CA GLN A 133 1.22 -15.41 -7.02
C GLN A 133 0.94 -14.12 -7.77
N ASP A 134 1.17 -14.18 -9.07
CA ASP A 134 1.14 -13.00 -9.91
C ASP A 134 -0.29 -12.56 -10.23
N VAL A 135 -1.23 -13.49 -10.39
CA VAL A 135 -2.67 -13.17 -10.45
C VAL A 135 -3.11 -12.47 -9.16
N GLY A 136 -2.71 -12.97 -7.99
CA GLY A 136 -3.01 -12.32 -6.70
C GLY A 136 -2.44 -10.90 -6.63
N LEU A 137 -1.21 -10.70 -7.11
CA LEU A 137 -0.61 -9.37 -7.23
C LEU A 137 -1.39 -8.48 -8.19
N CYS A 138 -1.74 -8.97 -9.37
CA CYS A 138 -2.54 -8.21 -10.34
C CYS A 138 -3.89 -7.78 -9.74
N ILE A 139 -4.58 -8.67 -9.03
CA ILE A 139 -5.86 -8.38 -8.35
C ILE A 139 -5.67 -7.25 -7.33
N HIS A 140 -4.60 -7.31 -6.54
CA HIS A 140 -4.25 -6.25 -5.59
C HIS A 140 -3.99 -4.91 -6.31
N LEU A 141 -3.17 -4.91 -7.36
CA LEU A 141 -2.80 -3.72 -8.12
C LEU A 141 -3.96 -3.09 -8.89
N SER A 142 -5.01 -3.84 -9.19
CA SER A 142 -6.20 -3.36 -9.90
C SER A 142 -7.46 -3.27 -9.02
N ALA A 143 -7.32 -3.39 -7.70
CA ALA A 143 -8.41 -3.23 -6.73
C ALA A 143 -9.11 -1.85 -6.85
N PRO A 144 -10.44 -1.75 -6.63
CA PRO A 144 -11.40 -2.81 -6.29
C PRO A 144 -11.74 -3.78 -7.45
N GLY A 145 -11.26 -3.49 -8.66
CA GLY A 145 -11.45 -4.31 -9.86
C GLY A 145 -11.09 -3.51 -11.13
N PRO A 146 -10.59 -4.16 -12.19
CA PRO A 146 -10.29 -3.48 -13.44
C PRO A 146 -11.57 -3.06 -14.15
N HIS A 147 -11.55 -1.90 -14.79
CA HIS A 147 -12.63 -1.45 -15.67
C HIS A 147 -12.58 -2.21 -17.00
N ALA A 148 -11.38 -2.47 -17.50
CA ALA A 148 -11.15 -3.27 -18.69
C ALA A 148 -9.92 -4.18 -18.59
N PHE A 149 -10.05 -5.38 -19.13
CA PHE A 149 -8.92 -6.22 -19.52
C PHE A 149 -8.62 -5.94 -21.00
N LEU A 150 -7.37 -5.58 -21.30
CA LEU A 150 -6.89 -5.37 -22.67
C LEU A 150 -6.07 -6.58 -23.09
N LEU A 151 -6.65 -7.40 -23.97
CA LEU A 151 -5.98 -8.56 -24.53
C LEU A 151 -5.11 -8.13 -25.71
N VAL A 152 -3.81 -8.04 -25.49
CA VAL A 152 -2.83 -7.50 -26.44
C VAL A 152 -2.41 -8.58 -27.43
N ILE A 153 -2.74 -8.36 -28.71
CA ILE A 153 -2.43 -9.27 -29.83
C ILE A 153 -1.67 -8.48 -30.90
N PRO A 154 -0.46 -8.88 -31.30
CA PRO A 154 0.27 -8.17 -32.34
C PRO A 154 -0.25 -8.54 -33.74
N VAL A 155 -0.37 -7.55 -34.63
CA VAL A 155 -0.76 -7.77 -36.03
C VAL A 155 0.45 -8.29 -36.80
N LYS A 156 0.70 -9.60 -36.69
CA LYS A 156 1.71 -10.38 -37.42
C LYS A 156 1.10 -11.69 -37.89
N GLN A 157 1.73 -12.37 -38.85
CA GLN A 157 1.26 -13.70 -39.30
C GLN A 157 1.05 -14.62 -38.08
N SER A 158 -0.19 -15.05 -37.84
CA SER A 158 -0.57 -15.75 -36.62
C SER A 158 0.03 -17.16 -36.62
N THR A 159 0.91 -17.45 -35.66
CA THR A 159 1.62 -18.73 -35.51
C THR A 159 0.85 -19.75 -34.66
N GLY A 160 -0.40 -19.46 -34.28
CA GLY A 160 -1.16 -20.27 -33.32
C GLY A 160 -0.69 -20.09 -31.88
N GLU A 161 0.03 -18.99 -31.63
CA GLU A 161 0.48 -18.58 -30.30
C GLU A 161 -0.71 -18.35 -29.35
N GLU A 162 -1.90 -18.10 -29.86
CA GLU A 162 -3.08 -17.72 -29.08
C GLU A 162 -3.86 -18.93 -28.52
N ARG A 163 -3.50 -20.16 -28.91
CA ARG A 163 -4.20 -21.38 -28.48
C ARG A 163 -4.11 -21.58 -26.96
N GLY A 164 -5.24 -21.94 -26.33
CA GLY A 164 -5.29 -22.21 -24.89
C GLY A 164 -5.45 -20.95 -24.03
N MET A 165 -5.34 -19.75 -24.61
CA MET A 165 -5.44 -18.49 -23.87
C MET A 165 -6.88 -18.20 -23.42
N LEU A 166 -7.88 -18.59 -24.22
CA LEU A 166 -9.31 -18.46 -23.86
C LEU A 166 -9.63 -19.26 -22.60
N GLU A 167 -9.28 -20.54 -22.62
CA GLU A 167 -9.55 -21.48 -21.52
C GLU A 167 -8.83 -21.05 -20.24
N LYS A 168 -7.58 -20.58 -20.38
CA LYS A 168 -6.80 -20.11 -19.24
C LYS A 168 -7.36 -18.80 -18.66
N MET A 169 -7.88 -17.90 -19.50
CA MET A 169 -8.53 -16.66 -19.04
C MET A 169 -9.80 -16.99 -18.23
N GLU A 170 -10.61 -17.94 -18.69
CA GLU A 170 -11.79 -18.42 -17.99
C GLU A 170 -11.44 -19.19 -16.70
N GLU A 171 -10.33 -19.94 -16.68
CA GLU A 171 -9.83 -20.60 -15.46
C GLU A 171 -9.44 -19.56 -14.38
N ILE A 172 -8.83 -18.45 -14.78
CA ILE A 172 -8.32 -17.42 -13.86
C ILE A 172 -9.45 -16.49 -13.38
N PHE A 173 -10.24 -15.94 -14.29
CA PHE A 173 -11.22 -14.88 -14.00
C PHE A 173 -12.69 -15.33 -14.20
N GLY A 174 -12.93 -16.57 -14.62
CA GLY A 174 -14.27 -17.02 -14.95
C GLY A 174 -14.83 -16.38 -16.22
N GLU A 175 -15.93 -16.94 -16.72
CA GLU A 175 -16.53 -16.51 -17.99
C GLU A 175 -17.01 -15.04 -17.98
N ARG A 176 -17.37 -14.50 -16.81
CA ARG A 176 -17.84 -13.10 -16.69
C ARG A 176 -16.79 -12.07 -17.06
N CYS A 177 -15.50 -12.43 -17.06
CA CYS A 177 -14.42 -11.48 -17.40
C CYS A 177 -14.56 -10.94 -18.83
N TRP A 178 -15.08 -11.75 -19.76
CA TRP A 178 -15.26 -11.35 -21.14
C TRP A 178 -16.13 -10.11 -21.29
N GLY A 179 -17.10 -9.86 -20.38
CA GLY A 179 -17.89 -8.63 -20.38
C GLY A 179 -17.06 -7.35 -20.26
N ASN A 180 -15.89 -7.42 -19.62
CA ASN A 180 -14.94 -6.32 -19.43
C ASN A 180 -13.66 -6.49 -20.28
N THR A 181 -13.62 -7.43 -21.23
CA THR A 181 -12.44 -7.65 -22.08
C THR A 181 -12.61 -7.00 -23.45
N MET A 182 -11.56 -6.31 -23.88
CA MET A 182 -11.41 -5.75 -25.23
C MET A 182 -10.07 -6.22 -25.82
N ILE A 183 -10.06 -6.49 -27.12
CA ILE A 183 -8.81 -6.85 -27.82
C ILE A 183 -8.07 -5.57 -28.20
N LEU A 184 -6.78 -5.52 -27.87
CA LEU A 184 -5.88 -4.45 -28.27
C LEU A 184 -4.90 -4.98 -29.31
N PHE A 185 -5.14 -4.65 -30.58
CA PHE A 185 -4.25 -5.02 -31.66
C PHE A 185 -3.05 -4.06 -31.70
N THR A 186 -1.84 -4.57 -31.51
CA THR A 186 -0.63 -3.74 -31.62
C THR A 186 -0.15 -3.73 -33.07
N VAL A 187 -0.03 -2.53 -33.63
CA VAL A 187 0.46 -2.29 -34.99
C VAL A 187 1.76 -1.49 -34.95
N THR A 188 2.54 -1.62 -36.01
CA THR A 188 3.86 -0.97 -36.16
C THR A 188 3.93 -0.03 -37.37
N ASP A 189 2.88 0.00 -38.18
CA ASP A 189 2.68 0.93 -39.29
C ASP A 189 1.18 1.09 -39.58
N GLU A 190 0.80 2.16 -40.29
CA GLU A 190 -0.60 2.42 -40.68
C GLU A 190 -1.17 1.38 -41.66
N VAL A 191 -0.32 0.61 -42.33
CA VAL A 191 -0.76 -0.39 -43.31
C VAL A 191 -1.38 -1.58 -42.58
N GLN A 192 -0.79 -1.99 -41.46
CA GLN A 192 -1.34 -3.00 -40.55
C GLN A 192 -2.69 -2.57 -39.96
N GLU A 193 -2.83 -1.28 -39.64
CA GLU A 193 -4.09 -0.74 -39.13
C GLU A 193 -5.23 -0.83 -40.16
N LYS A 194 -4.98 -0.39 -41.40
CA LYS A 194 -5.98 -0.42 -42.49
C LYS A 194 -6.42 -1.83 -42.87
N ASN A 195 -5.58 -2.83 -42.59
CA ASN A 195 -5.85 -4.23 -42.90
C ASN A 195 -6.36 -5.05 -41.71
N ILE A 196 -6.77 -4.44 -40.60
CA ILE A 196 -7.17 -5.21 -39.41
C ILE A 196 -8.39 -6.11 -39.65
N GLU A 197 -9.38 -5.63 -40.41
CA GLU A 197 -10.56 -6.44 -40.71
C GLU A 197 -10.21 -7.64 -41.60
N GLU A 198 -9.28 -7.45 -42.53
CA GLU A 198 -8.74 -8.54 -43.33
C GLU A 198 -7.96 -9.50 -42.45
N PHE A 199 -7.11 -9.00 -41.54
CA PHE A 199 -6.37 -9.81 -40.59
C PHE A 199 -7.28 -10.66 -39.69
N ILE A 200 -8.41 -10.13 -39.21
CA ILE A 200 -9.38 -10.90 -38.42
C ILE A 200 -10.04 -11.98 -39.29
N ARG A 201 -10.41 -11.64 -40.54
CA ARG A 201 -11.10 -12.56 -41.46
C ARG A 201 -10.20 -13.67 -42.00
N SER A 202 -8.95 -13.35 -42.33
CA SER A 202 -7.94 -14.29 -42.85
C SER A 202 -7.09 -14.91 -41.73
N GLY A 203 -7.26 -14.44 -40.49
CA GLY A 203 -6.48 -14.86 -39.33
C GLY A 203 -6.82 -16.26 -38.84
N ASN A 204 -6.08 -16.70 -37.84
CA ASN A 204 -6.33 -17.98 -37.18
C ASN A 204 -7.71 -18.01 -36.51
N GLN A 205 -8.34 -19.19 -36.51
CA GLN A 205 -9.59 -19.49 -35.83
C GLN A 205 -9.60 -19.03 -34.37
N GLU A 206 -8.45 -19.09 -33.67
CA GLU A 206 -8.36 -18.59 -32.29
C GLU A 206 -8.61 -17.08 -32.18
N VAL A 207 -8.03 -16.27 -33.08
CA VAL A 207 -8.24 -14.80 -33.09
C VAL A 207 -9.71 -14.48 -33.34
N GLN A 208 -10.37 -15.21 -34.24
CA GLN A 208 -11.80 -15.06 -34.49
C GLN A 208 -12.64 -15.38 -33.26
N ARG A 209 -12.32 -16.49 -32.56
CA ARG A 209 -12.99 -16.83 -31.29
C ARG A 209 -12.79 -15.77 -30.22
N PHE A 210 -11.61 -15.16 -30.11
CA PHE A 210 -11.39 -14.03 -29.19
C PHE A 210 -12.31 -12.86 -29.53
N VAL A 211 -12.37 -12.47 -30.80
CA VAL A 211 -13.19 -11.35 -31.27
C VAL A 211 -14.67 -11.62 -30.96
N GLU A 212 -15.14 -12.84 -31.23
CA GLU A 212 -16.50 -13.27 -30.92
C GLU A 212 -16.79 -13.27 -29.41
N LYS A 213 -15.93 -13.87 -28.59
CA LYS A 213 -16.08 -13.89 -27.12
C LYS A 213 -16.04 -12.50 -26.51
N CYS A 214 -15.25 -11.59 -27.09
CA CYS A 214 -15.18 -10.19 -26.69
C CYS A 214 -16.31 -9.34 -27.30
N GLY A 215 -17.33 -9.93 -27.95
CA GLY A 215 -18.47 -9.18 -28.50
C GLY A 215 -18.10 -8.20 -29.60
N ASN A 216 -17.13 -8.55 -30.45
CA ASN A 216 -16.56 -7.70 -31.51
C ASN A 216 -15.92 -6.39 -31.01
N ARG A 217 -15.46 -6.35 -29.75
CA ARG A 217 -14.77 -5.18 -29.18
C ARG A 217 -13.27 -5.29 -29.39
N PHE A 218 -12.75 -4.45 -30.28
CA PHE A 218 -11.31 -4.31 -30.50
C PHE A 218 -10.89 -2.87 -30.83
N HIS A 219 -9.62 -2.59 -30.61
CA HIS A 219 -8.97 -1.31 -30.94
C HIS A 219 -7.56 -1.58 -31.48
N CYS A 220 -7.12 -0.79 -32.46
CA CYS A 220 -5.76 -0.87 -33.02
C CYS A 220 -4.92 0.24 -32.40
N LEU A 221 -3.76 -0.11 -31.86
CA LEU A 221 -2.85 0.82 -31.21
C LEU A 221 -1.48 0.79 -31.90
N ASN A 222 -1.06 1.95 -32.42
CA ASN A 222 0.27 2.10 -32.98
C ASN A 222 1.28 2.37 -31.87
N ILE A 223 2.04 1.33 -31.51
CA ILE A 223 3.02 1.41 -30.41
C ILE A 223 4.33 2.15 -30.78
N ARG A 224 4.47 2.61 -32.03
CA ARG A 224 5.61 3.43 -32.47
C ARG A 224 5.35 4.92 -32.44
N GLU A 225 4.09 5.32 -32.48
CA GLU A 225 3.68 6.73 -32.46
C GLU A 225 3.24 7.11 -31.04
N SER A 226 4.21 7.57 -30.24
CA SER A 226 3.94 8.14 -28.94
C SER A 226 3.46 9.59 -29.09
N GLY A 227 2.25 9.91 -28.60
CA GLY A 227 1.76 11.29 -28.49
C GLY A 227 0.61 11.68 -29.42
N ASP A 228 0.03 10.73 -30.14
CA ASP A 228 -1.26 10.94 -30.78
C ASP A 228 -2.38 10.75 -29.73
N ASP A 229 -2.88 11.87 -29.21
CA ASP A 229 -3.97 11.87 -28.22
C ASP A 229 -5.28 11.31 -28.81
N SER A 230 -5.41 11.23 -30.14
CA SER A 230 -6.65 10.79 -30.80
C SER A 230 -6.88 9.28 -30.67
N GLN A 231 -5.88 8.44 -30.95
CA GLN A 231 -5.96 6.98 -30.76
C GLN A 231 -6.27 6.61 -29.30
N ILE A 232 -5.66 7.30 -28.34
CA ILE A 232 -5.91 7.05 -26.91
C ILE A 232 -7.32 7.50 -26.53
N SER A 233 -7.77 8.66 -27.00
CA SER A 233 -9.13 9.15 -26.77
C SER A 233 -10.18 8.17 -27.31
N GLU A 234 -9.97 7.62 -28.51
CA GLU A 234 -10.86 6.60 -29.09
C GLU A 234 -10.85 5.29 -28.30
N LEU A 235 -9.68 4.83 -27.84
CA LEU A 235 -9.58 3.65 -26.97
C LEU A 235 -10.40 3.86 -25.69
N LEU A 236 -10.24 5.02 -25.05
CA LEU A 236 -10.94 5.36 -23.82
C LEU A 236 -12.45 5.44 -24.03
N GLU A 237 -12.92 6.06 -25.12
CA GLU A 237 -14.35 6.12 -25.46
C GLU A 237 -14.94 4.71 -25.66
N LYS A 238 -14.22 3.81 -26.34
CA LYS A 238 -14.66 2.42 -26.51
C LYS A 238 -14.74 1.68 -25.17
N ILE A 239 -13.77 1.90 -24.28
CA ILE A 239 -13.77 1.31 -22.93
C ILE A 239 -14.94 1.84 -22.11
N GLU A 240 -15.22 3.14 -22.16
CA GLU A 240 -16.34 3.75 -21.44
C GLU A 240 -17.69 3.20 -21.92
N LYS A 241 -17.91 3.13 -23.24
CA LYS A 241 -19.12 2.49 -23.82
C LYS A 241 -19.27 1.04 -23.38
N MET A 242 -18.16 0.29 -23.34
CA MET A 242 -18.17 -1.09 -22.85
C MET A 242 -18.59 -1.17 -21.38
N VAL A 243 -18.03 -0.30 -20.53
CA VAL A 243 -18.31 -0.25 -19.10
C VAL A 243 -19.75 0.21 -18.81
N GLU A 244 -20.27 1.18 -19.55
CA GLU A 244 -21.66 1.65 -19.44
C GLU A 244 -22.69 0.57 -19.79
N GLY A 245 -22.36 -0.30 -20.74
CA GLY A 245 -23.20 -1.44 -21.11
C GLY A 245 -23.22 -2.57 -20.08
N ASN A 246 -22.26 -2.58 -19.14
CA ASN A 246 -22.14 -3.62 -18.12
C ASN A 246 -22.97 -3.27 -16.87
N ARG A 247 -23.50 -4.30 -16.19
CA ARG A 247 -24.24 -4.12 -14.91
C ARG A 247 -23.37 -3.52 -13.81
N GLU A 248 -22.08 -3.83 -13.84
CA GLU A 248 -21.08 -3.35 -12.89
C GLU A 248 -20.08 -2.43 -13.60
N LYS A 249 -19.68 -1.35 -12.93
CA LYS A 249 -18.75 -0.34 -13.48
C LYS A 249 -17.31 -0.83 -13.62
N PHE A 250 -16.96 -1.92 -12.95
CA PHE A 250 -15.67 -2.59 -13.03
C PHE A 250 -15.90 -4.07 -12.80
N TYR A 251 -14.99 -4.90 -13.28
CA TYR A 251 -15.06 -6.34 -13.10
C TYR A 251 -14.98 -6.68 -11.61
N SER A 252 -15.99 -7.38 -11.11
CA SER A 252 -15.99 -7.96 -9.78
C SER A 252 -16.45 -9.42 -9.82
N SER A 253 -15.63 -10.32 -9.29
CA SER A 253 -16.00 -11.71 -9.04
C SER A 253 -15.80 -12.05 -7.58
N GLU A 254 -16.45 -13.11 -7.10
CA GLU A 254 -16.36 -13.54 -5.70
C GLU A 254 -14.90 -13.77 -5.27
N ILE A 255 -14.13 -14.49 -6.10
CA ILE A 255 -12.70 -14.73 -5.89
C ILE A 255 -11.92 -13.41 -5.86
N TYR A 256 -12.26 -12.45 -6.73
CA TYR A 256 -11.61 -11.15 -6.79
C TYR A 256 -11.87 -10.35 -5.51
N LEU A 257 -13.13 -10.28 -5.06
CA LEU A 257 -13.53 -9.56 -3.85
C LEU A 257 -12.96 -10.20 -2.58
N GLU A 258 -12.98 -11.53 -2.47
CA GLU A 258 -12.35 -12.25 -1.36
C GLU A 258 -10.84 -11.94 -1.31
N THR A 259 -10.16 -12.01 -2.45
CA THR A 259 -8.73 -11.71 -2.55
C THR A 259 -8.44 -10.27 -2.14
N VAL A 260 -9.21 -9.29 -2.64
CA VAL A 260 -9.06 -7.88 -2.27
C VAL A 260 -9.31 -7.65 -0.78
N SER A 261 -10.36 -8.25 -0.21
CA SER A 261 -10.67 -8.13 1.22
C SER A 261 -9.53 -8.66 2.08
N HIS A 262 -9.01 -9.83 1.73
CA HIS A 262 -7.93 -10.47 2.47
C HIS A 262 -6.60 -9.73 2.34
N VAL A 263 -6.29 -9.23 1.16
CA VAL A 263 -5.12 -8.36 0.96
C VAL A 263 -5.25 -7.11 1.83
N SER A 264 -6.43 -6.46 1.84
CA SER A 264 -6.67 -5.29 2.69
C SER A 264 -6.53 -5.59 4.19
N GLU A 265 -6.96 -6.78 4.65
CA GLU A 265 -6.78 -7.22 6.04
C GLU A 265 -5.30 -7.38 6.40
N ILE A 266 -4.52 -8.01 5.50
CA ILE A 266 -3.08 -8.20 5.66
C ILE A 266 -2.36 -6.85 5.67
N GLU A 267 -2.68 -5.94 4.74
CA GLU A 267 -2.12 -4.58 4.72
C GLU A 267 -2.37 -3.85 6.03
N LYS A 268 -3.62 -3.86 6.51
CA LYS A 268 -3.98 -3.24 7.79
C LYS A 268 -3.22 -3.88 8.96
N ARG A 269 -2.95 -5.18 8.91
CA ARG A 269 -2.15 -5.86 9.93
C ARG A 269 -0.68 -5.44 9.86
N LEU A 270 -0.07 -5.42 8.68
CA LEU A 270 1.33 -5.03 8.50
C LEU A 270 1.57 -3.55 8.85
N ILE A 271 0.65 -2.66 8.48
CA ILE A 271 0.69 -1.24 8.87
C ILE A 271 0.64 -1.11 10.40
N ARG A 272 -0.24 -1.87 11.06
CA ARG A 272 -0.32 -1.90 12.54
C ARG A 272 0.94 -2.44 13.18
N GLU A 273 1.43 -3.61 12.77
CA GLU A 273 2.65 -4.21 13.30
C GLU A 273 3.85 -3.26 13.13
N ARG A 274 3.97 -2.59 11.99
CA ARG A 274 5.03 -1.61 11.73
C ARG A 274 4.90 -0.36 12.61
N ALA A 275 3.68 0.15 12.77
CA ALA A 275 3.42 1.28 13.67
C ALA A 275 3.76 0.92 15.12
N GLU A 276 3.44 -0.31 15.55
CA GLU A 276 3.76 -0.82 16.89
C GLU A 276 5.27 -0.95 17.11
N ILE A 277 6.02 -1.44 16.12
CA ILE A 277 7.50 -1.54 16.21
C ILE A 277 8.11 -0.13 16.27
N LYS A 278 7.64 0.81 15.43
CA LYS A 278 8.09 2.21 15.46
C LYS A 278 7.85 2.84 16.82
N GLU A 279 6.62 2.74 17.33
CA GLU A 279 6.24 3.30 18.62
C GLU A 279 7.02 2.63 19.77
N ARG A 280 7.33 1.33 19.66
CA ARG A 280 8.20 0.63 20.60
C ARG A 280 9.61 1.21 20.63
N GLN A 281 10.25 1.39 19.48
CA GLN A 281 11.60 1.95 19.39
C GLN A 281 11.66 3.40 19.89
N GLU A 282 10.69 4.23 19.51
CA GLU A 282 10.58 5.61 20.00
C GLU A 282 10.42 5.65 21.53
N ARG A 283 9.54 4.79 22.09
CA ARG A 283 9.31 4.70 23.52
C ARG A 283 10.55 4.21 24.28
N GLU A 284 11.26 3.22 23.75
CA GLU A 284 12.50 2.72 24.33
C GLU A 284 13.60 3.78 24.35
N SER A 285 13.83 4.50 23.24
CA SER A 285 14.82 5.58 23.21
C SER A 285 14.41 6.75 24.12
N ARG A 286 13.13 7.11 24.18
CA ARG A 286 12.63 8.13 25.14
C ARG A 286 12.86 7.72 26.59
N GLN A 287 12.62 6.46 26.94
CA GLN A 287 12.90 5.94 28.28
C GLN A 287 14.40 5.94 28.59
N LYS A 288 15.26 5.62 27.61
CA LYS A 288 16.72 5.71 27.77
C LYS A 288 17.15 7.15 28.06
N LEU A 289 16.67 8.14 27.29
CA LEU A 289 16.95 9.55 27.55
C LEU A 289 16.48 9.97 28.95
N GLN A 290 15.25 9.63 29.34
CA GLN A 290 14.71 9.98 30.65
C GLN A 290 15.55 9.38 31.79
N ARG A 291 16.03 8.14 31.64
CA ARG A 291 16.93 7.51 32.62
C ARG A 291 18.28 8.21 32.68
N CYS A 292 18.86 8.58 31.54
CA CYS A 292 20.13 9.31 31.49
C CYS A 292 20.02 10.70 32.14
N VAL A 293 18.99 11.47 31.80
CA VAL A 293 18.73 12.79 32.39
C VAL A 293 18.48 12.68 33.89
N LYS A 294 17.69 11.70 34.35
CA LYS A 294 17.46 11.49 35.78
C LYS A 294 18.75 11.18 36.54
N LYS A 295 19.61 10.32 35.99
CA LYS A 295 20.92 9.99 36.58
C LYS A 295 21.83 11.23 36.65
N ALA A 296 21.88 12.03 35.59
CA ALA A 296 22.67 13.26 35.56
C ALA A 296 22.16 14.29 36.59
N LEU A 297 20.84 14.44 36.70
CA LEU A 297 20.22 15.34 37.68
C LEU A 297 20.57 14.95 39.12
N ILE A 298 20.51 13.66 39.46
CA ILE A 298 20.88 13.18 40.81
C ILE A 298 22.34 13.53 41.13
N LYS A 299 23.27 13.21 40.22
CA LYS A 299 24.70 13.54 40.40
C LYS A 299 24.94 15.05 40.56
N PHE A 300 24.23 15.85 39.78
CA PHE A 300 24.28 17.30 39.89
C PHE A 300 23.77 17.77 41.24
N THR A 301 22.62 17.27 41.71
CA THR A 301 22.04 17.67 43.00
C THR A 301 22.97 17.33 44.18
N GLU A 302 23.61 16.16 44.17
CA GLU A 302 24.57 15.74 45.19
C GLU A 302 25.80 16.64 45.20
N SER A 303 26.37 16.91 44.01
CA SER A 303 27.54 17.78 43.87
C SER A 303 27.23 19.22 44.26
N ASN A 304 26.08 19.76 43.81
CA ASN A 304 25.61 21.10 44.13
C ASN A 304 25.39 21.27 45.64
N ALA A 305 24.83 20.27 46.32
CA ALA A 305 24.70 20.29 47.79
C ALA A 305 26.06 20.32 48.51
N ASN A 306 27.05 19.55 48.03
CA ASN A 306 28.41 19.57 48.58
C ASN A 306 29.09 20.94 48.41
N PHE A 307 28.99 21.54 47.22
CA PHE A 307 29.50 22.90 46.99
C PHE A 307 28.83 23.92 47.91
N HIS A 308 27.50 23.87 48.06
CA HIS A 308 26.79 24.75 49.00
C HIS A 308 27.20 24.53 50.46
N ALA A 309 27.44 23.29 50.89
CA ALA A 309 27.93 23.00 52.24
C ALA A 309 29.31 23.62 52.50
N GLN A 310 30.22 23.55 51.51
CA GLN A 310 31.55 24.18 51.59
C GLN A 310 31.44 25.71 51.62
N ILE A 311 30.58 26.31 50.78
CA ILE A 311 30.33 27.75 50.78
C ILE A 311 29.84 28.20 52.16
N ASN A 312 28.84 27.51 52.72
CA ASN A 312 28.32 27.81 54.05
C ASN A 312 29.41 27.69 55.13
N GLN A 313 30.28 26.68 55.04
CA GLN A 313 31.40 26.51 55.98
C GLN A 313 32.39 27.69 55.91
N HIS A 314 32.75 28.16 54.72
CA HIS A 314 33.60 29.34 54.56
C HIS A 314 32.91 30.61 55.08
N GLU A 315 31.61 30.78 54.84
CA GLU A 315 30.84 31.93 55.37
C GLU A 315 30.80 31.96 56.90
N GLU A 316 30.61 30.80 57.54
CA GLU A 316 30.67 30.68 59.01
C GLU A 316 32.06 31.04 59.56
N ARG A 317 33.14 30.65 58.87
CA ARG A 317 34.52 31.00 59.26
C ARG A 317 34.79 32.49 59.08
N ILE A 318 34.40 33.06 57.95
CA ILE A 318 34.53 34.49 57.66
C ILE A 318 33.81 35.30 58.74
N THR A 319 32.53 34.99 59.02
CA THR A 319 31.75 35.71 60.04
C THR A 319 32.32 35.57 61.45
N LYS A 320 32.97 34.44 61.77
CA LYS A 320 33.68 34.26 63.04
C LYS A 320 34.94 35.14 63.11
N LEU A 321 35.78 35.11 62.08
CA LEU A 321 37.02 35.90 62.00
C LEU A 321 36.74 37.41 61.97
N GLU A 322 35.70 37.86 61.28
CA GLU A 322 35.27 39.26 61.27
C GLU A 322 34.81 39.75 62.66
N ARG A 323 34.17 38.87 63.44
CA ARG A 323 33.79 39.18 64.83
C ARG A 323 35.04 39.32 65.72
N GLU A 324 35.98 38.39 65.61
CA GLU A 324 37.26 38.43 66.33
C GLU A 324 38.07 39.67 65.95
N LEU A 325 38.10 40.02 64.66
CA LEU A 325 38.75 41.23 64.14
C LEU A 325 38.17 42.52 64.73
N LYS A 326 36.86 42.55 64.99
CA LYS A 326 36.16 43.71 65.57
C LYS A 326 36.44 43.88 67.07
N GLU A 327 36.69 42.79 67.78
CA GLU A 327 36.94 42.78 69.23
C GLU A 327 38.43 42.97 69.59
N GLU A 328 39.34 42.67 68.66
CA GLU A 328 40.80 42.72 68.87
C GLU A 328 41.32 44.16 69.04
N ARG A 329 42.18 44.36 70.04
CA ARG A 329 42.78 45.67 70.38
C ARG A 329 44.22 45.83 69.90
N ASP A 330 44.90 44.71 69.64
CA ASP A 330 46.29 44.70 69.19
C ASP A 330 46.39 44.91 67.67
N GLU A 331 46.92 46.06 67.25
CA GLU A 331 47.02 46.45 65.82
C GLU A 331 47.80 45.43 64.98
N LYS A 332 48.85 44.82 65.53
CA LYS A 332 49.62 43.78 64.83
C LYS A 332 48.82 42.50 64.58
N ARG A 333 47.90 42.14 65.49
CA ARG A 333 47.04 40.95 65.36
C ARG A 333 45.90 41.22 64.40
N LYS A 334 45.37 42.43 64.40
CA LYS A 334 44.35 42.90 63.46
C LYS A 334 44.78 42.73 61.99
N VAL A 335 46.00 43.13 61.64
CA VAL A 335 46.58 42.94 60.30
C VAL A 335 46.72 41.45 59.91
N VAL A 336 46.95 40.56 60.88
CA VAL A 336 47.03 39.11 60.62
C VAL A 336 45.64 38.52 60.38
N LEU A 337 44.65 38.91 61.20
CA LEU A 337 43.25 38.50 61.06
C LEU A 337 42.63 39.01 59.75
N GLU A 338 42.94 40.23 59.33
CA GLU A 338 42.51 40.76 58.01
C GLU A 338 43.01 39.88 56.85
N ARG A 339 44.28 39.46 56.89
CA ARG A 339 44.83 38.53 55.89
C ARG A 339 44.23 37.13 55.96
N GLU A 340 43.67 36.72 57.10
CA GLU A 340 42.95 35.44 57.24
C GLU A 340 41.56 35.52 56.65
N VAL A 341 40.82 36.60 56.94
CA VAL A 341 39.52 36.89 56.34
C VAL A 341 39.62 36.95 54.82
N GLU A 342 40.61 37.67 54.29
CA GLU A 342 40.84 37.79 52.84
C GLU A 342 41.10 36.41 52.19
N ARG A 343 41.88 35.54 52.86
CA ARG A 343 42.15 34.17 52.38
C ARG A 343 40.89 33.31 52.34
N GLU A 344 40.06 33.35 53.37
CA GLU A 344 38.80 32.60 53.41
C GLU A 344 37.78 33.12 52.38
N ILE A 345 37.72 34.44 52.15
CA ILE A 345 36.93 35.05 51.08
C ILE A 345 37.40 34.55 49.71
N GLN A 346 38.71 34.50 49.48
CA GLN A 346 39.28 34.00 48.23
C GLN A 346 38.90 32.52 47.99
N GLN A 347 39.03 31.67 49.01
CA GLN A 347 38.64 30.26 48.93
C GLN A 347 37.15 30.08 48.64
N ARG A 348 36.26 30.83 49.31
CA ARG A 348 34.82 30.82 49.03
C ARG A 348 34.52 31.19 47.58
N ASN A 349 35.18 32.23 47.06
CA ASN A 349 34.98 32.69 45.69
C ASN A 349 35.46 31.63 44.67
N GLU A 350 36.55 30.92 44.96
CA GLU A 350 37.01 29.79 44.14
C GLU A 350 35.98 28.65 44.08
N VAL A 351 35.37 28.32 45.23
CA VAL A 351 34.29 27.32 45.32
C VAL A 351 33.04 27.77 44.57
N TYR A 352 32.69 29.06 44.66
CA TYR A 352 31.55 29.64 43.92
C TYR A 352 31.75 29.56 42.40
N LEU A 353 32.94 29.92 41.92
CA LEU A 353 33.32 29.80 40.51
C LEU A 353 33.32 28.34 40.05
N ALA A 354 33.73 27.39 40.89
CA ALA A 354 33.65 25.97 40.59
C ALA A 354 32.20 25.46 40.46
N LEU A 355 31.30 25.97 41.31
CA LEU A 355 29.87 25.65 41.24
C LEU A 355 29.21 26.17 39.96
N GLU A 356 29.59 27.37 39.52
CA GLU A 356 29.09 27.96 38.28
C GLU A 356 29.55 27.17 37.05
N ARG A 357 30.83 26.76 36.99
CA ARG A 357 31.34 25.86 35.96
C ARG A 357 30.59 24.52 35.90
N LEU A 358 30.30 23.92 37.06
CA LEU A 358 29.52 22.66 37.11
C LEU A 358 28.12 22.84 36.51
N LYS A 359 27.46 23.96 36.81
CA LYS A 359 26.11 24.26 36.28
C LYS A 359 26.14 24.37 34.75
N GLU A 360 27.10 25.11 34.22
CA GLU A 360 27.29 25.25 32.77
C GLU A 360 27.62 23.89 32.11
N GLU A 361 28.55 23.12 32.68
CA GLU A 361 28.91 21.79 32.18
C GLU A 361 27.69 20.86 32.12
N THR A 362 26.91 20.79 33.20
CA THR A 362 25.71 19.94 33.23
C THR A 362 24.62 20.40 32.26
N GLU A 363 24.46 21.70 32.05
CA GLU A 363 23.53 22.24 31.05
C GLU A 363 23.98 21.91 29.63
N THR A 364 25.28 22.05 29.33
CA THR A 364 25.82 21.67 28.02
C THR A 364 25.73 20.17 27.75
N GLU A 365 25.96 19.32 28.77
CA GLU A 365 25.78 17.88 28.67
C GLU A 365 24.31 17.51 28.42
N LYS A 366 23.39 18.17 29.11
CA LYS A 366 21.94 17.99 28.88
C LYS A 366 21.56 18.34 27.44
N ARG A 367 22.03 19.48 26.93
CA ARG A 367 21.78 19.89 25.54
C ARG A 367 22.33 18.87 24.55
N LYS A 368 23.56 18.38 24.76
CA LYS A 368 24.16 17.32 23.93
C LYS A 368 23.37 16.01 23.98
N MET A 369 22.82 15.64 25.14
CA MET A 369 21.97 14.44 25.27
C MET A 369 20.65 14.59 24.49
N GLU A 370 20.01 15.75 24.57
CA GLU A 370 18.78 16.06 23.83
C GLU A 370 19.02 16.12 22.32
N GLU A 371 20.12 16.72 21.87
CA GLU A 371 20.52 16.77 20.46
C GLU A 371 20.78 15.36 19.89
N ARG A 372 21.51 14.50 20.63
CA ARG A 372 21.72 13.10 20.20
C ARG A 372 20.41 12.34 20.10
N HIS A 373 19.52 12.49 21.08
CA HIS A 373 18.20 11.84 21.03
C HIS A 373 17.37 12.35 19.84
N LYS A 374 17.45 13.65 19.53
CA LYS A 374 16.79 14.22 18.34
C LYS A 374 17.32 13.60 17.05
N GLN A 375 18.63 13.39 16.93
CA GLN A 375 19.25 12.71 15.79
C GLN A 375 18.78 11.25 15.69
N GLU A 376 18.81 10.49 16.78
CA GLU A 376 18.31 9.10 16.82
C GLU A 376 16.83 9.00 16.40
N MET A 377 15.99 9.95 16.83
CA MET A 377 14.57 9.98 16.44
C MET A 377 14.39 10.25 14.94
N GLU A 378 15.24 11.08 14.37
CA GLU A 378 15.19 11.38 12.94
C GLU A 378 15.71 10.20 12.11
N GLU A 379 16.77 9.52 12.56
CA GLU A 379 17.22 8.25 11.95
C GLU A 379 16.11 7.19 11.96
N ILE A 380 15.40 7.03 13.09
CA ILE A 380 14.22 6.15 13.17
C ILE A 380 13.14 6.61 12.19
N ARG A 381 12.90 7.91 12.03
CA ARG A 381 11.93 8.40 11.03
C ARG A 381 12.36 8.01 9.61
N GLU A 382 13.61 8.31 9.24
CA GLU A 382 14.16 8.08 7.90
C GLU A 382 14.17 6.59 7.53
N ILE A 383 14.56 5.70 8.45
CA ILE A 383 14.51 4.25 8.22
C ILE A 383 13.08 3.82 7.86
N TYR A 384 12.09 4.29 8.62
CA TYR A 384 10.70 3.87 8.41
C TYR A 384 10.05 4.50 7.19
N GLU A 385 10.46 5.71 6.77
CA GLU A 385 10.01 6.39 5.55
C GLU A 385 10.72 5.85 4.30
N GLY A 386 12.02 5.56 4.37
CA GLY A 386 12.84 5.03 3.28
C GLY A 386 12.60 3.55 2.99
N GLU A 387 12.43 2.72 4.02
CA GLU A 387 12.07 1.31 3.88
C GLU A 387 10.56 1.13 3.60
N ALA A 388 9.77 2.21 3.49
CA ALA A 388 8.30 2.15 3.44
C ALA A 388 7.65 1.72 2.16
N ARG A 389 8.40 1.56 1.08
CA ARG A 389 7.82 1.16 -0.22
C ARG A 389 8.35 -0.18 -0.66
N MET A 390 9.66 -0.32 -0.76
CA MET A 390 10.28 -1.53 -1.31
C MET A 390 10.16 -2.75 -0.39
N GLU A 391 10.36 -2.55 0.92
CA GLU A 391 10.32 -3.65 1.90
C GLU A 391 8.87 -3.97 2.30
N THR A 392 7.99 -2.97 2.32
CA THR A 392 6.55 -3.20 2.49
C THR A 392 5.97 -3.94 1.30
N GLU A 393 6.29 -3.57 0.05
CA GLU A 393 5.83 -4.30 -1.14
C GLU A 393 6.37 -5.73 -1.15
N ARG A 394 7.67 -5.93 -0.83
CA ARG A 394 8.28 -7.26 -0.75
C ARG A 394 7.67 -8.13 0.35
N ASN A 395 7.47 -7.58 1.56
CA ASN A 395 6.90 -8.31 2.69
C ASN A 395 5.40 -8.51 2.56
N LEU A 396 4.70 -7.54 1.95
CA LEU A 396 3.30 -7.66 1.55
C LEU A 396 3.17 -8.78 0.53
N MET A 397 4.01 -8.80 -0.51
CA MET A 397 4.05 -9.88 -1.49
C MET A 397 4.31 -11.24 -0.83
N LYS A 398 5.31 -11.32 0.05
CA LYS A 398 5.67 -12.58 0.74
C LYS A 398 4.53 -13.07 1.63
N THR A 399 3.87 -12.18 2.36
CA THR A 399 2.76 -12.50 3.27
C THR A 399 1.51 -12.87 2.49
N ILE A 400 1.07 -12.01 1.54
CA ILE A 400 -0.06 -12.28 0.64
C ILE A 400 0.15 -13.62 -0.05
N LEU A 401 1.35 -13.87 -0.57
CA LEU A 401 1.65 -15.09 -1.28
C LEU A 401 1.48 -16.34 -0.42
N LEU A 402 2.04 -16.33 0.79
CA LEU A 402 1.95 -17.47 1.70
C LEU A 402 0.50 -17.73 2.13
N GLU A 403 -0.26 -16.67 2.39
CA GLU A 403 -1.63 -16.76 2.88
C GLU A 403 -2.63 -17.11 1.76
N LEU A 404 -2.42 -16.61 0.54
CA LEU A 404 -3.14 -17.06 -0.65
C LEU A 404 -2.84 -18.53 -0.98
N GLN A 405 -1.57 -18.96 -0.86
CA GLN A 405 -1.22 -20.38 -1.03
C GLN A 405 -1.96 -21.27 -0.04
N GLN A 406 -2.06 -20.83 1.21
CA GLN A 406 -2.78 -21.54 2.27
C GLN A 406 -4.28 -21.62 1.97
N ARG A 407 -4.92 -20.50 1.63
CA ARG A 407 -6.35 -20.49 1.29
C ARG A 407 -6.68 -21.31 0.05
N ILE A 408 -5.85 -21.23 -0.98
CA ILE A 408 -6.05 -22.05 -2.19
C ILE A 408 -5.90 -23.53 -1.85
N TRP A 409 -4.98 -23.89 -0.97
CA TRP A 409 -4.86 -25.26 -0.46
C TRP A 409 -6.11 -25.69 0.33
N GLU A 410 -6.65 -24.83 1.19
CA GLU A 410 -7.91 -25.08 1.92
C GLU A 410 -9.11 -25.25 0.99
N VAL A 411 -9.28 -24.39 -0.01
CA VAL A 411 -10.37 -24.51 -1.00
C VAL A 411 -10.22 -25.77 -1.83
N ARG A 412 -9.00 -26.10 -2.27
CA ARG A 412 -8.72 -27.30 -3.06
C ARG A 412 -8.99 -28.57 -2.25
N THR A 413 -8.56 -28.61 -0.99
CA THR A 413 -8.81 -29.75 -0.10
C THR A 413 -10.30 -29.89 0.22
N LYS A 414 -11.03 -28.79 0.37
CA LYS A 414 -12.49 -28.82 0.56
C LYS A 414 -13.20 -29.35 -0.68
N LYS A 415 -12.92 -28.82 -1.88
CA LYS A 415 -13.50 -29.33 -3.14
C LYS A 415 -13.18 -30.79 -3.39
N GLN A 416 -11.96 -31.23 -3.08
CA GLN A 416 -11.57 -32.63 -3.22
C GLN A 416 -12.37 -33.51 -2.25
N LYS A 417 -12.50 -33.09 -0.98
CA LYS A 417 -13.34 -33.80 -0.01
C LYS A 417 -14.80 -33.84 -0.43
N ASP A 418 -15.35 -32.74 -0.94
CA ASP A 418 -16.74 -32.68 -1.40
C ASP A 418 -16.96 -33.63 -2.60
N PHE A 419 -16.00 -33.69 -3.53
CA PHE A 419 -16.01 -34.64 -4.64
C PHE A 419 -15.90 -36.09 -4.14
N ASP A 420 -14.97 -36.38 -3.23
CA ASP A 420 -14.81 -37.73 -2.65
C ASP A 420 -16.08 -38.15 -1.88
N CYS A 421 -16.71 -37.24 -1.13
CA CYS A 421 -17.97 -37.48 -0.45
C CYS A 421 -19.12 -37.76 -1.43
N GLN A 422 -19.21 -37.00 -2.52
CA GLN A 422 -20.20 -37.27 -3.58
C GLN A 422 -19.95 -38.63 -4.24
N MET A 423 -18.70 -38.97 -4.52
CA MET A 423 -18.33 -40.27 -5.09
C MET A 423 -18.71 -41.43 -4.15
N ASP A 424 -18.39 -41.31 -2.87
CA ASP A 424 -18.80 -42.26 -1.83
C ASP A 424 -20.32 -42.43 -1.72
N GLU A 425 -21.06 -41.32 -1.80
CA GLU A 425 -22.53 -41.32 -1.72
C GLU A 425 -23.13 -42.04 -2.93
N THR A 426 -22.66 -41.73 -4.15
CA THR A 426 -23.06 -42.44 -5.37
C THR A 426 -22.69 -43.93 -5.35
N GLU A 427 -21.55 -44.30 -4.76
CA GLU A 427 -21.16 -45.70 -4.60
C GLU A 427 -22.08 -46.45 -3.63
N ARG A 428 -22.46 -45.82 -2.51
CA ARG A 428 -23.44 -46.40 -1.56
C ARG A 428 -24.81 -46.59 -2.20
N GLU A 429 -25.26 -45.63 -3.02
CA GLU A 429 -26.50 -45.75 -3.80
C GLU A 429 -26.42 -46.91 -4.80
N LEU A 430 -25.31 -47.04 -5.52
CA LEU A 430 -25.08 -48.14 -6.46
C LEU A 430 -25.08 -49.51 -5.75
N GLN A 431 -24.44 -49.61 -4.58
CA GLN A 431 -24.43 -50.83 -3.77
C GLN A 431 -25.84 -51.21 -3.30
N THR A 432 -26.61 -50.23 -2.82
CA THR A 432 -28.00 -50.42 -2.38
C THR A 432 -28.89 -50.89 -3.54
N LEU A 433 -28.76 -50.26 -4.71
CA LEU A 433 -29.49 -50.66 -5.92
C LEU A 433 -29.10 -52.08 -6.37
N ARG A 434 -27.81 -52.43 -6.36
CA ARG A 434 -27.32 -53.79 -6.66
C ARG A 434 -27.85 -54.84 -5.67
N GLN A 435 -27.97 -54.48 -4.40
CA GLN A 435 -28.54 -55.37 -3.38
C GLN A 435 -30.03 -55.62 -3.62
N ARG A 436 -30.81 -54.56 -3.87
CA ARG A 436 -32.25 -54.68 -4.22
C ARG A 436 -32.47 -55.48 -5.50
N LEU A 437 -31.62 -55.31 -6.50
CA LEU A 437 -31.67 -56.12 -7.73
C LEU A 437 -31.45 -57.61 -7.42
N ARG A 438 -30.46 -57.94 -6.58
CA ARG A 438 -30.19 -59.31 -6.15
C ARG A 438 -31.37 -59.92 -5.38
N GLU A 439 -31.93 -59.16 -4.44
CA GLU A 439 -33.08 -59.58 -3.64
C GLU A 439 -34.34 -59.77 -4.50
N GLY A 440 -34.58 -58.89 -5.49
CA GLY A 440 -35.68 -59.02 -6.46
C GLY A 440 -35.53 -60.22 -7.40
N ILE A 441 -34.30 -60.55 -7.84
CA ILE A 441 -34.04 -61.75 -8.65
C ILE A 441 -34.27 -63.04 -7.84
N THR A 442 -34.04 -63.02 -6.52
CA THR A 442 -34.29 -64.17 -5.64
C THR A 442 -35.76 -64.36 -5.25
N ALA A 443 -36.60 -63.33 -5.40
CA ALA A 443 -38.00 -63.32 -4.95
C ALA A 443 -39.03 -63.72 -6.04
N GLY A 444 -38.57 -64.31 -7.15
CA GLY A 444 -39.35 -64.68 -8.35
C GLY A 444 -40.86 -64.87 -8.16
N GLY A 445 -41.62 -63.87 -8.58
CA GLY A 445 -43.07 -63.87 -8.77
C GLY A 445 -43.43 -62.82 -9.83
N ASP A 446 -44.33 -63.17 -10.75
CA ASP A 446 -44.64 -62.47 -12.02
C ASP A 446 -45.10 -60.99 -11.88
N ASP A 447 -45.30 -60.46 -10.67
CA ASP A 447 -45.76 -59.09 -10.43
C ASP A 447 -44.63 -58.03 -10.32
N HIS A 448 -43.34 -58.43 -10.43
CA HIS A 448 -42.18 -57.53 -10.20
C HIS A 448 -41.37 -57.15 -11.48
N GLU A 449 -41.84 -57.49 -12.67
CA GLU A 449 -41.10 -57.24 -13.92
C GLU A 449 -40.98 -55.74 -14.28
N GLU A 450 -41.98 -54.90 -13.95
CA GLU A 450 -41.88 -53.45 -14.18
C GLU A 450 -40.93 -52.75 -13.20
N ASP A 451 -40.90 -53.19 -11.94
CA ASP A 451 -40.08 -52.58 -10.88
C ASP A 451 -38.58 -52.88 -11.09
N THR A 452 -38.28 -54.09 -11.59
CA THR A 452 -36.91 -54.49 -11.96
C THR A 452 -36.39 -53.75 -13.19
N ARG A 453 -37.24 -53.46 -14.20
CA ARG A 453 -36.87 -52.61 -15.35
C ARG A 453 -36.60 -51.16 -14.94
N GLY A 454 -37.39 -50.60 -14.02
CA GLY A 454 -37.16 -49.26 -13.46
C GLY A 454 -35.84 -49.14 -12.69
N LEU A 455 -35.49 -50.16 -11.91
CA LEU A 455 -34.20 -50.24 -11.20
C LEU A 455 -33.02 -50.38 -12.18
N PHE A 456 -33.14 -51.22 -13.22
CA PHE A 456 -32.11 -51.35 -14.27
C PHE A 456 -31.88 -50.05 -15.04
N SER A 457 -32.95 -49.30 -15.34
CA SER A 457 -32.88 -48.00 -16.02
C SER A 457 -32.13 -46.95 -15.17
N ARG A 458 -32.41 -46.89 -13.86
CA ARG A 458 -31.67 -46.01 -12.93
C ARG A 458 -30.20 -46.40 -12.79
N LEU A 459 -29.90 -47.69 -12.73
CA LEU A 459 -28.53 -48.21 -12.62
C LEU A 459 -27.70 -47.92 -13.88
N THR A 460 -28.32 -48.02 -15.06
CA THR A 460 -27.69 -47.66 -16.34
C THR A 460 -27.49 -46.16 -16.49
N GLN A 461 -28.43 -45.31 -16.04
CA GLN A 461 -28.24 -43.86 -16.02
C GLN A 461 -27.10 -43.41 -15.09
N LEU A 462 -26.97 -44.03 -13.90
CA LEU A 462 -25.87 -43.76 -12.97
C LEU A 462 -24.51 -44.21 -13.52
N LEU A 463 -24.43 -45.40 -14.14
CA LEU A 463 -23.21 -45.88 -14.80
C LEU A 463 -22.82 -45.04 -16.03
N PHE A 464 -23.80 -44.51 -16.76
CA PHE A 464 -23.60 -43.59 -17.87
C PHE A 464 -22.96 -42.27 -17.41
N TRP A 465 -23.50 -41.67 -16.34
CA TRP A 465 -22.93 -40.47 -15.72
C TRP A 465 -21.49 -40.69 -15.26
N TRP A 466 -21.16 -41.91 -14.80
CA TRP A 466 -19.83 -42.30 -14.34
C TRP A 466 -18.80 -42.55 -15.46
N THR A 467 -19.23 -42.96 -16.65
CA THR A 467 -18.34 -43.44 -17.74
C THR A 467 -18.28 -42.52 -18.95
N GLY A 468 -19.21 -41.57 -19.09
CA GLY A 468 -19.19 -40.54 -20.12
C GLY A 468 -19.23 -41.04 -21.57
N ARG A 469 -19.81 -42.23 -21.84
CA ARG A 469 -19.96 -42.80 -23.19
C ARG A 469 -21.42 -43.11 -23.53
N ASP A 470 -21.87 -42.68 -24.71
CA ASP A 470 -23.23 -42.92 -25.23
C ASP A 470 -23.62 -44.41 -25.28
N PRO A 471 -24.88 -44.76 -24.98
CA PRO A 471 -25.33 -46.14 -25.02
C PRO A 471 -25.43 -46.64 -26.47
N VAL A 472 -24.71 -47.72 -26.77
CA VAL A 472 -25.04 -48.56 -27.93
C VAL A 472 -26.39 -49.22 -27.63
N ILE A 473 -27.41 -48.80 -28.36
CA ILE A 473 -28.73 -49.44 -28.34
C ILE A 473 -28.55 -50.85 -28.93
N ILE A 474 -28.57 -51.87 -28.07
CA ILE A 474 -28.81 -53.25 -28.52
C ILE A 474 -30.33 -53.39 -28.59
N THR A 475 -30.92 -53.07 -29.75
CA THR A 475 -32.26 -53.54 -30.07
C THR A 475 -32.18 -55.05 -30.30
N GLY A 476 -32.92 -55.81 -29.50
CA GLY A 476 -32.99 -57.26 -29.65
C GLY A 476 -33.50 -57.67 -31.03
N SER A 477 -32.67 -58.40 -31.76
CA SER A 477 -33.00 -59.47 -32.70
C SER A 477 -31.71 -59.96 -33.33
N ASP A 478 -31.12 -61.00 -32.74
CA ASP A 478 -30.69 -62.20 -33.44
C ASP A 478 -30.21 -63.23 -32.41
N GLN A 479 -30.58 -64.49 -32.68
CA GLN A 479 -30.83 -65.62 -31.77
C GLN A 479 -29.72 -66.03 -30.80
#